data_AF-A0A531M5C5-F1
#
_entry.id   AF-A0A531M5C5-F1
#
_cell.length_a   1.000
_cell.length_b   1.000
_cell.length_c   1.000
_cell.angle_alpha   90.00
_cell.angle_beta   90.00
_cell.angle_gamma   90.00
#
_symmetry.space_group_name_H-M   'P 1'
#
loop_
_entity.id
_entity.type
_entity.pdbx_description
1 polymer ?
#
loop_
_entity_poly.entity_id
_entity_poly.type
_entity_poly.pdbx_seq_one_letter_code
_entity_poly.pdbx_strand_id
1 'polypeptide(L)'
;FIYHMPVGPEMGGKWVQVSTTSPGITIIPDTQKVPVGGGVLNWKIVGASAGDVIHLIVTGIETYAGPKEGWGLCCTQTIDIIIPRDQRCPPKDKEPDLKVEKHADVARCTMGGGCDFTIRVTNVGTAPYNGKIVLDEVTLPAGSTLDSGPNPPWVCAPGTTPMTCT
;
A
#
# COMPACT_ATOMS: atom_id res chain seq x y z
N PHE A 1 -0.54 -2.86 11.85
CA PHE A 1 -1.70 -2.04 12.26
C PHE A 1 -1.98 -0.98 11.19
N ILE A 2 -3.22 -0.51 11.04
CA ILE A 2 -3.55 0.63 10.17
C ILE A 2 -4.00 1.78 11.07
N TYR A 3 -3.31 2.92 10.98
CA TYR A 3 -3.70 4.15 11.67
C TYR A 3 -4.54 5.02 10.73
N HIS A 4 -5.76 5.30 11.14
CA HIS A 4 -6.72 6.14 10.43
C HIS A 4 -6.61 7.57 10.95
N MET A 5 -6.07 8.47 10.13
CA MET A 5 -5.89 9.87 10.48
C MET A 5 -6.96 10.72 9.80
N PRO A 6 -7.97 11.21 10.54
CA PRO A 6 -9.00 12.08 9.98
C PRO A 6 -8.41 13.45 9.65
N VAL A 7 -8.70 13.95 8.46
CA VAL A 7 -8.19 15.22 7.94
C VAL A 7 -9.35 16.02 7.34
N GLY A 8 -9.44 17.31 7.67
CA GLY A 8 -10.55 18.13 7.21
C GLY A 8 -10.39 18.64 5.77
N PRO A 9 -11.46 19.22 5.20
CA PRO A 9 -11.47 19.78 3.84
C PRO A 9 -10.40 20.84 3.59
N GLU A 10 -9.98 21.53 4.64
CA GLU A 10 -8.95 22.55 4.62
C GLU A 10 -7.56 22.03 4.21
N MET A 11 -7.32 20.73 4.42
CA MET A 11 -6.10 20.06 3.97
C MET A 11 -6.25 19.43 2.57
N GLY A 12 -7.40 19.62 1.91
CA GLY A 12 -7.70 19.03 0.60
C GLY A 12 -6.60 19.29 -0.43
N GLY A 13 -6.07 18.21 -1.02
CA GLY A 13 -5.02 18.28 -2.03
C GLY A 13 -3.59 18.49 -1.48
N LYS A 14 -3.42 18.68 -0.17
CA LYS A 14 -2.10 18.80 0.47
C LYS A 14 -1.47 17.43 0.70
N TRP A 15 -0.14 17.40 0.73
CA TRP A 15 0.62 16.19 1.04
C TRP A 15 1.02 16.16 2.51
N VAL A 16 0.80 15.01 3.13
CA VAL A 16 1.21 14.72 4.51
C VAL A 16 2.26 13.62 4.47
N GLN A 17 3.32 13.81 5.23
CA GLN A 17 4.37 12.82 5.47
C GLN A 17 4.32 12.37 6.92
N VAL A 18 4.48 11.07 7.15
CA VAL A 18 4.56 10.47 8.48
C VAL A 18 5.83 9.64 8.57
N SER A 19 6.61 9.91 9.61
CA SER A 19 7.79 9.14 9.99
C SER A 19 7.69 8.69 11.45
N THR A 20 8.62 7.88 11.92
CA THR A 20 8.63 7.38 13.29
C THR A 20 10.04 7.38 13.86
N THR A 21 10.16 7.63 15.16
CA THR A 21 11.42 7.49 15.92
C THR A 21 11.48 6.19 16.72
N SER A 22 10.39 5.41 16.74
CA SER A 22 10.32 4.14 17.45
C SER A 22 11.16 3.08 16.72
N PRO A 23 12.15 2.44 17.39
CA PRO A 23 12.99 1.42 16.77
C PRO A 23 12.17 0.23 16.24
N GLY A 24 12.52 -0.25 15.04
CA GLY A 24 11.87 -1.42 14.44
C GLY A 24 10.48 -1.14 13.84
N ILE A 25 9.99 0.09 13.90
CA ILE A 25 8.72 0.49 13.29
C ILE A 25 8.96 1.06 11.90
N THR A 26 8.09 0.70 10.95
CA THR A 26 8.10 1.26 9.59
C THR A 26 6.68 1.66 9.18
N ILE A 27 6.57 2.82 8.54
CA ILE A 27 5.30 3.38 8.04
C ILE A 27 5.26 3.27 6.52
N ILE A 28 4.17 2.72 5.97
CA ILE A 28 4.02 2.49 4.53
C ILE A 28 2.59 2.86 4.06
N PRO A 29 2.43 3.66 2.99
CA PRO A 29 3.44 4.58 2.48
C PRO A 29 3.81 5.62 3.56
N ASP A 30 4.95 6.28 3.45
CA ASP A 30 5.35 7.36 4.37
C ASP A 30 4.74 8.72 3.98
N THR A 31 4.13 8.81 2.80
CA THR A 31 3.49 10.01 2.26
C THR A 31 2.13 9.70 1.64
N GLN A 32 1.14 10.58 1.86
CA GLN A 32 -0.21 10.49 1.26
C GLN A 32 -0.76 11.88 0.95
N LYS A 33 -1.52 11.96 -0.14
CA LYS A 33 -2.25 13.17 -0.52
C LYS A 33 -3.65 13.14 0.07
N VAL A 34 -4.04 14.24 0.69
CA VAL A 34 -5.39 14.40 1.26
C VAL A 34 -6.42 14.51 0.13
N PRO A 35 -7.53 13.75 0.18
CA PRO A 35 -8.60 13.88 -0.80
C PRO A 35 -9.15 15.30 -0.87
N VAL A 36 -9.60 15.73 -2.05
CA VAL A 36 -10.24 17.03 -2.22
C VAL A 36 -11.54 17.04 -1.42
N GLY A 37 -11.66 17.96 -0.45
CA GLY A 37 -12.79 17.99 0.49
C GLY A 37 -12.54 17.26 1.82
N GLY A 38 -11.32 16.79 2.07
CA GLY A 38 -10.95 16.12 3.33
C GLY A 38 -11.27 14.62 3.30
N GLY A 39 -11.00 13.92 4.40
CA GLY A 39 -11.24 12.49 4.50
C GLY A 39 -10.38 11.80 5.55
N VAL A 40 -9.93 10.59 5.25
CA VAL A 40 -9.11 9.77 6.15
C VAL A 40 -7.86 9.31 5.40
N LEU A 41 -6.69 9.57 5.97
CA LEU A 41 -5.41 9.02 5.53
C LEU A 41 -5.13 7.71 6.28
N ASN A 42 -4.61 6.70 5.57
CA ASN A 42 -4.50 5.33 6.11
C ASN A 42 -3.04 4.89 6.16
N TRP A 43 -2.42 4.90 7.34
CA TRP A 43 -0.99 4.60 7.50
C TRP A 43 -0.77 3.15 7.96
N LYS A 44 -0.09 2.32 7.16
CA LYS A 44 0.27 0.96 7.57
C LYS A 44 1.52 1.00 8.46
N ILE A 45 1.36 0.55 9.70
CA ILE A 45 2.43 0.40 10.69
C ILE A 45 2.89 -1.05 10.70
N VAL A 46 4.17 -1.27 10.40
CA VAL A 46 4.85 -2.56 10.37
C VAL A 46 5.86 -2.62 11.52
N GLY A 47 6.02 -3.81 12.13
CA GLY A 47 7.01 -4.06 13.20
C GLY A 47 6.52 -3.81 14.62
N ALA A 48 5.30 -3.29 14.78
CA ALA A 48 4.73 -3.02 16.10
C ALA A 48 4.02 -4.22 16.73
N SER A 49 3.99 -4.26 18.06
CA SER A 49 3.29 -5.24 18.88
C SER A 49 2.14 -4.62 19.67
N ALA A 50 1.18 -5.45 20.09
CA ALA A 50 0.06 -5.02 20.91
C ALA A 50 0.56 -4.49 22.27
N GLY A 51 0.15 -3.26 22.62
CA GLY A 51 0.60 -2.58 23.84
C GLY A 51 1.84 -1.70 23.67
N ASP A 52 2.46 -1.65 22.49
CA ASP A 52 3.54 -0.71 22.20
C ASP A 52 3.05 0.73 22.16
N VAL A 53 3.93 1.65 22.55
CA VAL A 53 3.76 3.10 22.36
C VAL A 53 4.67 3.51 21.20
N ILE A 54 4.08 3.99 20.12
CA ILE A 54 4.81 4.42 18.93
C ILE A 54 4.80 5.95 18.87
N HIS A 55 5.99 6.51 18.66
CA HIS A 55 6.17 7.94 18.44
C HIS A 55 6.16 8.21 16.94
N LEU A 56 5.12 8.86 16.46
CA LEU A 56 4.99 9.29 15.07
C LEU A 56 5.36 10.77 14.95
N ILE A 57 6.02 11.11 13.85
CA ILE A 57 6.37 12.47 13.45
C ILE A 57 5.57 12.77 12.18
N VAL A 58 4.61 13.67 12.29
CA VAL A 58 3.76 14.11 11.18
C VAL A 58 4.25 15.46 10.67
N THR A 59 4.55 15.53 9.38
CA THR A 59 5.07 16.73 8.72
C THR A 59 4.19 17.07 7.51
N GLY A 60 3.76 18.32 7.40
CA GLY A 60 3.18 18.82 6.16
C GLY A 60 4.26 19.14 5.16
N ILE A 61 4.13 18.63 3.93
CA ILE A 61 5.02 19.03 2.83
C ILE A 61 4.69 20.46 2.36
N GLU A 62 3.45 20.89 2.57
CA GLU A 62 3.00 22.27 2.38
C GLU A 62 2.47 22.83 3.70
N THR A 63 3.00 23.97 4.14
CA THR A 63 2.66 24.58 5.43
C THR A 63 1.19 24.99 5.45
N TYR A 64 0.42 24.39 6.35
CA TYR A 64 -0.97 24.76 6.59
C TYR A 64 -1.20 25.03 8.08
N ALA A 65 -1.44 26.29 8.44
CA ALA A 65 -1.85 26.68 9.78
C ALA A 65 -3.36 26.40 9.94
N GLY A 66 -3.70 25.14 10.18
CA GLY A 66 -5.07 24.74 10.46
C GLY A 66 -5.66 25.40 11.71
N PRO A 67 -6.99 25.34 11.88
CA PRO A 67 -7.64 25.86 13.07
C PRO A 67 -7.19 25.08 14.33
N LYS A 68 -7.31 25.74 15.50
CA LYS A 68 -6.87 25.25 16.82
C LYS A 68 -7.39 23.85 17.25
N GLU A 69 -8.40 23.31 16.58
CA GLU A 69 -9.04 22.00 16.85
C GLU A 69 -8.81 20.95 15.74
N GLY A 70 -7.82 21.15 14.87
CA GLY A 70 -7.50 20.23 13.78
C GLY A 70 -6.00 19.98 13.61
N TRP A 71 -5.66 19.10 12.66
CA TRP A 71 -4.30 18.74 12.30
C TRP A 71 -3.60 19.90 11.58
N GLY A 72 -3.03 20.84 12.34
CA GLY A 72 -2.22 21.95 11.79
C GLY A 72 -0.86 21.48 11.29
N LEU A 73 -0.63 21.53 9.98
CA LEU A 73 0.63 21.14 9.32
C LEU A 73 1.69 22.26 9.29
N CYS A 74 1.47 23.37 10.00
CA CYS A 74 2.41 24.50 10.01
C CYS A 74 3.74 24.17 10.70
N CYS A 75 3.79 23.08 11.47
CA CYS A 75 4.98 22.56 12.14
C CYS A 75 4.97 21.03 12.10
N THR A 76 6.15 20.43 12.28
CA THR A 76 6.28 19.01 12.62
C THR A 76 5.58 18.72 13.95
N GLN A 77 4.61 17.81 13.95
CA GLN A 77 3.94 17.36 15.18
C GLN A 77 4.39 15.96 15.57
N THR A 78 4.59 15.74 16.87
CA THR A 78 4.88 14.42 17.44
C THR A 78 3.62 13.87 18.10
N ILE A 79 3.31 12.61 17.84
CA ILE A 79 2.09 11.96 18.33
C ILE A 79 2.42 10.57 18.82
N ASP A 80 2.00 10.31 20.05
CA ASP A 80 2.15 9.01 20.68
C ASP A 80 0.87 8.22 20.48
N ILE A 81 0.99 7.13 19.73
CA ILE A 81 -0.12 6.19 19.54
C ILE A 81 0.13 4.95 20.39
N ILE A 82 -0.88 4.59 21.18
CA ILE A 82 -0.87 3.36 21.97
C ILE A 82 -1.56 2.30 21.12
N ILE A 83 -0.87 1.21 20.83
CA ILE A 83 -1.51 0.08 20.16
C ILE A 83 -2.42 -0.63 21.17
N PRO A 84 -3.74 -0.69 20.92
CA PRO A 84 -4.68 -1.31 21.84
C PRO A 84 -4.29 -2.78 22.09
N ARG A 85 -4.19 -3.16 23.36
CA ARG A 85 -3.88 -4.54 23.77
C ARG A 85 -5.00 -5.53 23.41
N ASP A 86 -6.21 -5.01 23.21
CA ASP A 86 -7.43 -5.79 22.95
C ASP A 86 -7.69 -6.05 21.47
N GLN A 87 -6.94 -5.40 20.57
CA GLN A 87 -6.89 -5.83 19.17
C GLN A 87 -5.90 -6.99 19.05
N ARG A 88 -6.35 -8.19 19.45
CA ARG A 88 -5.75 -9.40 18.90
C ARG A 88 -5.92 -9.30 17.40
N CYS A 89 -4.83 -9.11 16.66
CA CYS A 89 -4.82 -9.39 15.23
C CYS A 89 -5.52 -10.75 15.05
N PRO A 90 -6.42 -10.91 14.05
CA PRO A 90 -6.97 -12.23 13.76
C PRO A 90 -5.81 -13.23 13.76
N PRO A 91 -5.98 -14.42 14.36
CA PRO A 91 -4.94 -15.44 14.29
C PRO A 91 -4.51 -15.52 12.84
N LYS A 92 -3.20 -15.38 12.56
CA LYS A 92 -2.64 -15.42 11.20
C LYS A 92 -3.16 -16.63 10.43
N ASP A 93 -3.46 -17.69 11.17
CA ASP A 93 -4.12 -18.93 10.79
C ASP A 93 -5.59 -18.78 10.30
N LYS A 94 -6.11 -17.57 10.10
CA LYS A 94 -7.43 -17.29 9.54
C LYS A 94 -7.44 -16.11 8.56
N GLU A 95 -6.28 -15.70 8.05
CA GLU A 95 -6.19 -14.67 7.02
C GLU A 95 -5.77 -15.30 5.68
N PRO A 96 -6.24 -14.76 4.54
CA PRO A 96 -5.66 -15.09 3.25
C PRO A 96 -4.21 -14.59 3.22
N ASP A 97 -3.30 -15.43 2.74
CA ASP A 97 -1.89 -15.08 2.56
C ASP A 97 -1.50 -15.38 1.12
N LEU A 98 -1.30 -14.33 0.32
CA LEU A 98 -1.02 -14.45 -1.11
C LEU A 98 0.48 -14.43 -1.35
N LYS A 99 1.02 -15.55 -1.82
CA LYS A 99 2.38 -15.65 -2.35
C LYS A 99 2.36 -15.37 -3.85
N VAL A 100 3.25 -14.48 -4.32
CA VAL A 100 3.42 -14.16 -5.74
C VAL A 100 4.81 -14.57 -6.20
N GLU A 101 4.88 -15.33 -7.28
CA GLU A 101 6.12 -15.76 -7.94
C GLU A 101 6.06 -15.36 -9.41
N LYS A 102 7.13 -14.77 -9.93
CA LYS A 102 7.26 -14.41 -11.35
C LYS A 102 8.56 -14.97 -11.90
N HIS A 103 8.50 -15.59 -13.06
CA HIS A 103 9.68 -16.01 -13.80
C HIS A 103 9.48 -15.80 -15.29
N ALA A 104 10.59 -15.62 -16.01
CA ALA A 104 10.58 -15.68 -17.46
C ALA A 104 10.55 -17.15 -17.88
N ASP A 105 9.71 -17.48 -18.85
CA ASP A 105 9.64 -18.84 -19.40
C ASP A 105 10.85 -19.13 -20.30
N VAL A 106 11.53 -18.07 -20.75
CA VAL A 106 12.72 -18.12 -21.58
C VAL A 106 13.91 -17.43 -20.91
N ALA A 107 15.10 -17.98 -21.11
CA ALA A 107 16.33 -17.40 -20.58
C ALA A 107 16.73 -16.07 -21.26
N ARG A 108 16.26 -15.82 -22.48
CA ARG A 108 16.55 -14.60 -23.26
C ARG A 108 15.35 -14.18 -24.10
N CYS A 109 14.98 -12.91 -24.01
CA CYS A 109 14.00 -12.29 -24.90
C CYS A 109 14.62 -12.03 -26.28
N THR A 110 13.84 -12.19 -27.34
CA THR A 110 14.25 -11.80 -28.70
C THR A 110 13.37 -10.67 -29.21
N MET A 111 13.95 -9.76 -29.99
CA MET A 111 13.22 -8.60 -30.52
C MET A 111 12.05 -8.95 -31.44
N GLY A 112 12.00 -10.17 -31.98
CA GLY A 112 10.93 -10.64 -32.86
C GLY A 112 9.93 -11.60 -32.22
N GLY A 113 10.16 -12.05 -30.98
CA GLY A 113 9.40 -13.14 -30.35
C GLY A 113 8.80 -12.85 -28.98
N GLY A 114 8.90 -11.61 -28.50
CA GLY A 114 8.42 -11.25 -27.17
C GLY A 114 9.18 -11.97 -26.05
N CYS A 115 8.66 -11.88 -24.84
CA CYS A 115 9.20 -12.57 -23.67
C CYS A 115 8.04 -13.00 -22.78
N ASP A 116 7.81 -14.31 -22.72
CA ASP A 116 6.73 -14.87 -21.93
C ASP A 116 7.16 -14.94 -20.46
N PHE A 117 6.25 -14.51 -19.58
CA PHE A 117 6.43 -14.53 -18.14
C PHE A 117 5.27 -15.25 -17.49
N THR A 118 5.59 -16.23 -16.65
CA THR A 118 4.63 -16.87 -15.78
C THR A 118 4.56 -16.14 -14.44
N ILE A 119 3.39 -15.59 -14.12
CA ILE A 119 3.07 -15.02 -12.80
C ILE A 119 2.14 -15.99 -12.08
N ARG A 120 2.61 -16.55 -10.96
CA ARG A 120 1.86 -17.46 -10.12
C ARG A 120 1.48 -16.78 -8.82
N VAL A 121 0.19 -16.66 -8.57
CA VAL A 121 -0.34 -16.20 -7.28
C VAL A 121 -0.98 -17.38 -6.57
N THR A 122 -0.54 -17.68 -5.36
CA THR A 122 -1.00 -18.80 -4.55
C THR A 122 -1.49 -18.30 -3.20
N ASN A 123 -2.70 -18.65 -2.80
CA ASN A 123 -3.13 -18.45 -1.41
C ASN A 123 -2.53 -19.56 -0.54
N VAL A 124 -1.47 -19.23 0.19
CA VAL A 124 -0.80 -20.11 1.17
C VAL A 124 -1.40 -19.95 2.57
N GLY A 125 -2.35 -19.03 2.73
CA GLY A 125 -3.12 -18.86 3.95
C GLY A 125 -4.24 -19.89 4.06
N THR A 126 -4.97 -19.82 5.17
CA THR A 126 -6.01 -20.78 5.55
C THR A 126 -7.43 -20.22 5.33
N ALA A 127 -7.56 -18.92 5.04
CA ALA A 127 -8.84 -18.29 4.71
C ALA A 127 -8.94 -17.94 3.22
N PRO A 128 -10.16 -17.96 2.63
CA PRO A 128 -10.36 -17.61 1.24
C PRO A 128 -10.06 -16.13 0.99
N TYR A 129 -9.37 -15.83 -0.12
CA TYR A 129 -9.22 -14.48 -0.63
C TYR A 129 -10.38 -14.16 -1.58
N ASN A 130 -11.12 -13.10 -1.30
CA ASN A 130 -12.28 -12.64 -2.11
C ASN A 130 -12.08 -11.22 -2.67
N GLY A 131 -10.86 -10.67 -2.54
CA GLY A 131 -10.53 -9.32 -3.01
C GLY A 131 -10.26 -9.28 -4.51
N LYS A 132 -10.11 -8.06 -5.05
CA LYS A 132 -9.65 -7.86 -6.43
C LYS A 132 -8.14 -8.01 -6.52
N ILE A 133 -7.67 -8.70 -7.56
CA ILE A 133 -6.25 -8.76 -7.88
C ILE A 133 -5.96 -7.67 -8.93
N VAL A 134 -5.01 -6.80 -8.62
CA VAL A 134 -4.49 -5.78 -9.54
C VAL A 134 -3.05 -6.11 -9.83
N LEU A 135 -2.73 -6.33 -11.11
CA LEU A 135 -1.39 -6.54 -11.60
C LEU A 135 -0.85 -5.22 -12.15
N ASP A 136 0.07 -4.62 -11.41
CA ASP A 136 0.82 -3.44 -11.83
C ASP A 136 2.25 -3.88 -12.21
N GLU A 137 2.55 -3.79 -13.50
CA GLU A 137 3.80 -4.30 -14.09
C GLU A 137 4.58 -3.18 -14.77
N VAL A 138 5.90 -3.22 -14.64
CA VAL A 138 6.80 -2.28 -15.32
C VAL A 138 7.42 -2.98 -16.52
N THR A 139 7.03 -2.58 -17.72
CA THR A 139 7.56 -3.13 -18.98
C THR A 139 8.88 -2.48 -19.35
N LEU A 140 9.97 -3.24 -19.33
CA LEU A 140 11.31 -2.83 -19.75
C LEU A 140 11.83 -3.76 -20.85
N PRO A 141 12.64 -3.24 -21.81
CA PRO A 141 13.05 -1.85 -21.97
C PRO A 141 11.92 -0.92 -22.43
N ALA A 142 12.10 0.39 -22.28
CA ALA A 142 11.11 1.40 -22.69
C ALA A 142 10.66 1.19 -24.14
N GLY A 143 9.34 1.22 -24.38
CA GLY A 143 8.74 0.90 -25.68
C GLY A 143 8.25 -0.56 -25.81
N SER A 144 8.53 -1.42 -24.84
CA SER A 144 7.92 -2.75 -24.77
C SER A 144 6.43 -2.64 -24.42
N THR A 145 5.61 -3.46 -25.08
CA THR A 145 4.16 -3.53 -24.84
C THR A 145 3.80 -4.88 -24.25
N LEU A 146 2.72 -4.90 -23.47
CA LEU A 146 2.16 -6.12 -22.91
C LEU A 146 1.17 -6.69 -23.92
N ASP A 147 1.47 -7.85 -24.51
CA ASP A 147 0.64 -8.45 -25.56
C ASP A 147 -0.61 -9.13 -24.98
N SER A 148 -0.47 -9.83 -23.85
CA SER A 148 -1.58 -10.47 -23.16
C SER A 148 -1.41 -10.47 -21.64
N GLY A 149 -2.53 -10.56 -20.91
CA GLY A 149 -2.55 -10.69 -19.45
C GLY A 149 -2.63 -12.15 -18.99
N PRO A 150 -2.41 -12.43 -17.69
CA PRO A 150 -2.57 -13.77 -17.12
C PRO A 150 -4.01 -14.27 -17.33
N ASN A 151 -4.15 -15.51 -17.80
CA ASN A 151 -5.44 -16.18 -17.98
C ASN A 151 -5.36 -17.59 -17.37
N PRO A 152 -6.54 -18.19 -17.07
CA PRO A 152 -6.90 -19.04 -15.93
C PRO A 152 -6.06 -19.08 -14.62
N PRO A 153 -6.71 -19.16 -13.44
CA PRO A 153 -8.16 -19.20 -13.22
C PRO A 153 -8.83 -17.82 -13.29
N TRP A 154 -8.05 -16.73 -13.26
CA TRP A 154 -8.57 -15.36 -13.34
C TRP A 154 -8.68 -14.86 -14.78
N VAL A 155 -9.63 -13.97 -14.99
CA VAL A 155 -9.79 -13.22 -16.25
C VAL A 155 -9.30 -11.80 -16.02
N CYS A 156 -8.22 -11.42 -16.68
CA CYS A 156 -7.66 -10.07 -16.64
C CYS A 156 -7.98 -9.32 -17.95
N ALA A 157 -8.25 -8.02 -17.87
CA ALA A 157 -8.34 -7.19 -19.08
C ALA A 157 -6.94 -7.05 -19.71
N PRO A 158 -6.71 -7.51 -20.96
CA PRO A 158 -5.38 -7.48 -21.56
C PRO A 158 -4.98 -6.06 -22.00
N GLY A 159 -3.67 -5.83 -22.10
CA GLY A 159 -3.11 -4.75 -22.93
C GLY A 159 -2.81 -3.41 -22.24
N THR A 160 -3.09 -3.25 -20.95
CA THR A 160 -2.75 -2.02 -20.20
C THR A 160 -2.39 -2.30 -18.75
N THR A 161 -1.25 -1.81 -18.28
CA THR A 161 -0.90 -1.79 -16.84
C THR A 161 -1.41 -0.50 -16.19
N PRO A 162 -2.03 -0.54 -14.98
CA PRO A 162 -2.34 -1.73 -14.18
C PRO A 162 -3.55 -2.52 -14.71
N MET A 163 -3.44 -3.86 -14.74
CA MET A 163 -4.52 -4.76 -15.12
C MET A 163 -5.34 -5.17 -13.90
N THR A 164 -6.66 -5.14 -13.99
CA THR A 164 -7.55 -5.70 -12.96
C THR A 164 -8.04 -7.09 -13.39
N CYS A 165 -7.97 -8.05 -12.47
CA CYS A 165 -8.34 -9.44 -12.69
C CYS A 165 -9.52 -9.84 -11.77
N THR A 166 -10.42 -10.67 -12.29
CA THR A 166 -11.57 -11.27 -11.57
C THR A 166 -11.51 -12.78 -11.58
#